data_AF-A0AAD8ZWM8-F1
#
_entry.id   AF-A0AAD8ZWM8-F1
#
_cell.length_a   1.000
_cell.length_b   1.000
_cell.length_c   1.000
_cell.angle_alpha   90.00
_cell.angle_beta   90.00
_cell.angle_gamma   90.00
#
_symmetry.space_group_name_H-M   'P 1'
#
loop_
_entity.id
_entity.type
_entity.pdbx_description
1 polymer ?
#
loop_
_entity_poly.entity_id
_entity_poly.type
_entity_poly.pdbx_seq_one_letter_code
_entity_poly.pdbx_strand_id
1 'polypeptide(L)'
;MIQERMQKTNEIKHSVQIRRENTDREIAASKEVFSALVCCIERSQAEVLKVMEEKQKAAERQAEVLIRQLEMEVTKLKAKESELKQLTCSEDYFHLLQVVPSLSLAPCVNDWSQTTISTRQGLDLLRRAVLQIKEVLKTQIQNITARVDLTLDPSTANPWLVVSPDGKHVKDGNVEQDVPNIPQRFDTAPCVLAREPLSGGCSYWEVEVANKTAWDLGVAKESVGRKGLVTLSPQDGYWAICLRRGREYRACDRESVLLSLCPQPQRISVFVNYEEGQVSFYDPLS
;
A
#
# COMPACT_ATOMS: atom_id res chain seq x y z
N MET A 1 16.01 -19.24 49.38
CA MET A 1 17.17 -18.55 48.77
C MET A 1 17.87 -19.34 47.65
N ILE A 2 18.52 -20.49 47.88
CA ILE A 2 19.21 -21.23 46.78
C ILE A 2 18.20 -21.80 45.76
N GLN A 3 17.14 -22.44 46.26
CA GLN A 3 16.11 -23.07 45.41
C GLN A 3 15.34 -22.05 44.57
N GLU A 4 15.01 -20.88 45.13
CA GLU A 4 14.41 -19.76 44.39
C GLU A 4 15.35 -19.23 43.29
N ARG A 5 16.65 -19.11 43.57
CA ARG A 5 17.64 -18.70 42.55
C ARG A 5 17.76 -19.73 41.43
N MET A 6 17.71 -21.03 41.74
CA MET A 6 17.68 -22.09 40.73
C MET A 6 16.41 -22.03 39.88
N GLN A 7 15.24 -21.83 40.50
CA GLN A 7 13.98 -21.66 39.78
C GLN A 7 14.03 -20.45 38.85
N LYS A 8 14.48 -19.29 39.34
CA LYS A 8 14.63 -18.09 38.53
C LYS A 8 15.62 -18.27 37.37
N THR A 9 16.70 -19.02 37.59
CA THR A 9 17.68 -19.34 36.54
C THR A 9 17.05 -20.20 35.44
N ASN A 10 16.23 -21.19 35.81
CA ASN A 10 15.53 -22.04 34.84
C ASN A 10 14.46 -21.26 34.06
N GLU A 11 13.70 -20.39 34.72
CA GLU A 11 12.75 -19.48 34.06
C GLU A 11 13.46 -18.57 33.04
N ILE A 12 14.60 -17.98 33.41
CA ILE A 12 15.37 -17.13 32.50
C ILE A 12 15.89 -17.94 31.31
N LYS A 13 16.45 -19.13 31.54
CA LYS A 13 16.91 -20.01 30.45
C LYS A 13 15.78 -20.36 29.49
N HIS A 14 14.60 -20.70 30.02
CA HIS A 14 13.44 -21.03 29.20
C HIS A 14 12.95 -19.80 28.40
N SER A 15 12.88 -18.63 29.02
CA SER A 15 12.51 -17.38 28.35
C SER A 15 13.49 -17.02 27.22
N VAL A 16 14.80 -17.19 27.44
CA VAL A 16 15.82 -16.97 26.41
C VAL A 16 15.65 -17.94 25.24
N GLN A 17 15.34 -19.21 25.51
CA GLN A 17 15.11 -20.20 24.46
C GLN A 17 13.86 -19.86 23.62
N ILE A 18 12.74 -19.52 24.27
CA ILE A 18 11.52 -19.10 23.57
C ILE A 18 11.79 -17.87 22.69
N ARG A 19 12.53 -16.87 23.20
CA ARG A 19 12.89 -15.69 22.41
C ARG A 19 13.72 -16.05 21.18
N ARG A 20 14.71 -16.93 21.31
CA ARG A 20 15.50 -17.40 20.17
C ARG A 20 14.61 -18.05 19.10
N GLU A 21 13.73 -18.95 19.52
CA GLU A 21 12.80 -19.64 18.60
C GLU A 21 11.81 -18.67 17.93
N ASN A 22 11.34 -17.65 18.66
CA ASN A 22 10.52 -16.58 18.09
C ASN A 22 11.31 -15.78 17.05
N THR A 23 12.52 -15.31 17.37
CA THR A 23 13.37 -14.57 16.44
C THR A 23 13.69 -15.39 15.18
N ASP A 24 13.97 -16.68 15.32
CA ASP A 24 14.22 -17.55 14.18
C ASP A 24 12.98 -17.69 13.28
N ARG A 25 11.79 -17.80 13.88
CA ARG A 25 10.50 -17.81 13.15
C ARG A 25 10.22 -16.48 12.45
N GLU A 26 10.45 -15.35 13.11
CA GLU A 26 10.28 -14.01 12.54
C GLU A 26 11.26 -13.76 11.38
N ILE A 27 12.52 -14.17 11.52
CA ILE A 27 13.50 -14.12 10.44
C ILE A 27 13.02 -14.96 9.25
N ALA A 28 12.50 -16.16 9.49
CA ALA A 28 11.99 -17.02 8.42
C ALA A 28 10.76 -16.40 7.72
N ALA A 29 9.78 -15.92 8.49
CA ALA A 29 8.58 -15.26 7.96
C ALA A 29 8.92 -13.98 7.18
N SER A 30 9.83 -13.17 7.72
CA SER A 30 10.34 -11.96 7.06
C SER A 30 11.01 -12.29 5.73
N LYS A 31 11.90 -13.31 5.71
CA LYS A 31 12.52 -13.80 4.48
C LYS A 31 11.49 -14.26 3.46
N GLU A 32 10.47 -14.99 3.87
CA GLU A 32 9.40 -15.47 2.99
C GLU A 32 8.65 -14.30 2.32
N VAL A 33 8.30 -13.26 3.09
CA VAL A 33 7.66 -12.05 2.53
C VAL A 33 8.57 -11.36 1.52
N PHE A 34 9.84 -11.13 1.87
CA PHE A 34 10.78 -10.47 0.96
C PHE A 34 11.02 -11.30 -0.31
N SER A 35 11.14 -12.63 -0.17
CA SER A 35 11.23 -13.53 -1.32
C SER A 35 9.99 -13.47 -2.20
N ALA A 36 8.78 -13.46 -1.62
CA ALA A 36 7.53 -13.33 -2.37
C ALA A 36 7.46 -11.99 -3.14
N LEU A 37 7.92 -10.90 -2.52
CA LEU A 37 7.99 -9.58 -3.14
C LEU A 37 8.96 -9.54 -4.32
N VAL A 38 10.19 -10.06 -4.13
CA VAL A 38 11.20 -10.16 -5.19
C VAL A 38 10.67 -10.98 -6.36
N CYS A 39 10.12 -12.17 -6.11
CA CYS A 39 9.54 -13.01 -7.17
C CYS A 39 8.38 -12.32 -7.91
N CYS A 40 7.59 -11.48 -7.21
CA CYS A 40 6.51 -10.72 -7.86
C CYS A 40 7.06 -9.64 -8.81
N ILE A 41 8.09 -8.91 -8.38
CA ILE A 41 8.74 -7.87 -9.18
C ILE A 41 9.38 -8.51 -10.43
N GLU A 42 10.14 -9.58 -10.26
CA GLU A 42 10.79 -10.30 -11.36
C GLU A 42 9.78 -10.82 -12.39
N ARG A 43 8.67 -11.41 -11.92
CA ARG A 43 7.59 -11.89 -12.78
C ARG A 43 6.97 -10.75 -13.59
N SER A 44 6.64 -9.64 -12.93
CA SER A 44 6.02 -8.47 -13.57
C SER A 44 6.98 -7.83 -14.59
N GLN A 45 8.27 -7.74 -14.27
CA GLN A 45 9.30 -7.27 -15.19
C GLN A 45 9.39 -8.16 -16.44
N ALA A 46 9.45 -9.49 -16.26
CA ALA A 46 9.54 -10.44 -17.36
C ALA A 46 8.31 -10.37 -18.29
N GLU A 47 7.11 -10.22 -17.72
CA GLU A 47 5.87 -10.08 -18.48
C GLU A 47 5.86 -8.80 -19.32
N VAL A 48 6.22 -7.65 -18.73
CA VAL A 48 6.30 -6.38 -19.46
C VAL A 48 7.32 -6.45 -20.61
N LEU A 49 8.52 -7.00 -20.35
CA LEU A 49 9.55 -7.14 -21.37
C LEU A 49 9.09 -8.02 -22.52
N LYS A 50 8.47 -9.17 -22.23
CA LYS A 50 7.95 -10.09 -23.24
C LYS A 50 6.89 -9.41 -24.13
N VAL A 51 5.92 -8.74 -23.52
CA VAL A 51 4.86 -8.03 -24.28
C VAL A 51 5.44 -6.91 -25.13
N MET A 52 6.41 -6.15 -24.59
CA MET A 52 7.09 -5.10 -25.36
C MET A 52 7.83 -5.68 -26.57
N GLU A 53 8.55 -6.78 -26.41
CA GLU A 53 9.28 -7.44 -27.51
C GLU A 53 8.34 -7.99 -28.58
N GLU A 54 7.25 -8.67 -28.19
CA GLU A 54 6.25 -9.19 -29.12
C GLU A 54 5.58 -8.06 -29.93
N LYS A 55 5.27 -6.94 -29.27
CA LYS A 55 4.68 -5.76 -29.92
C LYS A 55 5.66 -5.08 -30.86
N GLN A 56 6.93 -4.96 -30.48
CA GLN A 56 7.98 -4.43 -31.34
C GLN A 56 8.13 -5.28 -32.61
N LYS A 57 8.23 -6.60 -32.47
CA LYS A 57 8.30 -7.54 -33.62
C LYS A 57 7.07 -7.45 -34.51
N ALA A 58 5.88 -7.28 -33.94
CA ALA A 58 4.65 -7.11 -34.72
C ALA A 58 4.66 -5.79 -35.52
N ALA A 59 5.13 -4.70 -34.92
CA ALA A 59 5.26 -3.40 -35.59
C ALA A 59 6.31 -3.46 -36.71
N GLU A 60 7.43 -4.14 -36.49
CA GLU A 60 8.47 -4.35 -37.51
C GLU A 60 7.95 -5.15 -38.70
N ARG A 61 7.25 -6.27 -38.45
CA ARG A 61 6.61 -7.06 -39.53
C ARG A 61 5.59 -6.23 -40.31
N GLN A 62 4.82 -5.39 -39.63
CA GLN A 62 3.87 -4.50 -40.29
C GLN A 62 4.61 -3.46 -41.15
N ALA A 63 5.71 -2.89 -40.66
CA ALA A 63 6.54 -1.97 -41.42
C ALA A 63 7.13 -2.64 -42.66
N GLU A 64 7.66 -3.87 -42.55
CA GLU A 64 8.21 -4.62 -43.68
C GLU A 64 7.18 -4.86 -44.80
N VAL A 65 5.94 -5.19 -44.44
CA VAL A 65 4.85 -5.37 -45.42
C VAL A 65 4.56 -4.06 -46.16
N LEU A 66 4.48 -2.94 -45.44
CA LEU A 66 4.23 -1.62 -46.04
C LEU A 66 5.40 -1.17 -46.92
N ILE A 67 6.63 -1.37 -46.47
CA ILE A 67 7.85 -1.07 -47.25
C ILE A 67 7.85 -1.85 -48.57
N ARG A 68 7.58 -3.16 -48.54
CA ARG A 68 7.52 -3.98 -49.77
C ARG A 68 6.44 -3.51 -50.74
N GLN A 69 5.28 -3.10 -50.22
CA GLN A 69 4.20 -2.56 -51.05
C GLN A 69 4.64 -1.25 -51.74
N LEU A 70 5.26 -0.34 -50.99
CA LEU A 70 5.81 0.91 -51.52
C LEU A 70 6.91 0.67 -52.55
N GLU A 71 7.84 -0.26 -52.31
CA GLU A 71 8.91 -0.62 -53.26
C GLU A 71 8.33 -1.18 -54.58
N MET A 72 7.30 -2.03 -54.49
CA MET A 72 6.58 -2.53 -55.67
C MET A 72 5.85 -1.42 -56.44
N GLU A 73 5.28 -0.45 -55.74
CA GLU A 73 4.61 0.69 -56.36
C GLU A 73 5.62 1.61 -57.06
N VAL A 74 6.74 1.91 -56.40
CA VAL A 74 7.85 2.69 -56.97
C VAL A 74 8.44 2.02 -58.22
N THR A 75 8.64 0.70 -58.20
CA THR A 75 9.17 -0.03 -59.38
C THR A 75 8.20 0.00 -60.56
N LYS A 76 6.90 -0.17 -60.33
CA LYS A 76 5.87 -0.02 -61.38
C LYS A 76 5.85 1.39 -61.95
N LEU A 77 5.94 2.42 -61.10
CA LEU A 77 5.99 3.82 -61.51
C LEU A 77 7.24 4.12 -62.34
N LYS A 78 8.42 3.64 -61.93
CA LYS A 78 9.67 3.80 -62.70
C LYS A 78 9.64 3.10 -64.06
N ALA A 79 9.02 1.92 -64.15
CA ALA A 79 8.86 1.19 -65.41
C ALA A 79 8.00 1.99 -66.40
N LYS A 80 6.83 2.48 -65.95
CA LYS A 80 5.97 3.36 -66.76
C LYS A 80 6.67 4.66 -67.16
N GLU A 81 7.42 5.28 -66.26
CA GLU A 81 8.21 6.48 -66.58
C GLU A 81 9.23 6.22 -67.69
N SER A 82 9.88 5.05 -67.65
CA SER A 82 10.88 4.65 -68.66
C SER A 82 10.24 4.37 -70.01
N GLU A 83 9.09 3.69 -70.05
CA GLU A 83 8.30 3.49 -71.27
C GLU A 83 7.86 4.83 -71.89
N LEU A 84 7.36 5.75 -71.07
CA LEU A 84 7.00 7.11 -71.50
C LEU A 84 8.19 7.88 -72.08
N LYS A 85 9.37 7.78 -71.45
CA LYS A 85 10.61 8.42 -71.95
C LYS A 85 11.03 7.86 -73.32
N GLN A 86 10.98 6.54 -73.51
CA GLN A 86 11.35 5.91 -74.79
C GLN A 86 10.42 6.34 -75.93
N LEU A 87 9.12 6.47 -75.65
CA LEU A 87 8.14 6.92 -76.64
C LEU A 87 8.30 8.40 -77.01
N THR A 88 8.68 9.25 -76.06
CA THR A 88 8.98 10.67 -76.33
C THR A 88 10.22 10.85 -77.22
N CYS A 89 11.14 9.89 -77.23
CA CYS A 89 12.32 9.89 -78.11
C CYS A 89 12.10 9.20 -79.46
N SER A 90 10.91 8.63 -79.71
CA SER A 90 10.55 7.99 -80.96
C SER A 90 9.94 9.00 -81.93
N GLU A 91 10.46 9.09 -83.16
CA GLU A 91 9.90 9.93 -84.23
C GLU A 91 8.74 9.25 -84.99
N ASP A 92 8.33 8.05 -84.59
CA ASP A 92 7.24 7.29 -85.23
C ASP A 92 5.87 7.62 -84.62
N TYR A 93 5.23 8.64 -85.19
CA TYR A 93 3.91 9.15 -84.81
C TYR A 93 2.77 8.12 -84.94
N PHE A 94 2.92 7.08 -85.78
CA PHE A 94 1.88 6.08 -85.98
C PHE A 94 1.91 5.02 -84.87
N HIS A 95 3.10 4.62 -84.43
CA HIS A 95 3.29 3.74 -83.26
C HIS A 95 2.79 4.39 -81.96
N LEU A 96 2.93 5.71 -81.81
CA LEU A 96 2.39 6.46 -80.68
C LEU A 96 0.86 6.33 -80.57
N LEU A 97 0.13 6.47 -81.67
CA LEU A 97 -1.35 6.41 -81.68
C LEU A 97 -1.90 5.02 -81.31
N GLN A 98 -1.15 3.94 -81.56
CA GLN A 98 -1.56 2.57 -81.18
C GLN A 98 -1.30 2.24 -79.70
N VAL A 99 -0.27 2.83 -79.07
CA VAL A 99 0.18 2.46 -77.72
C VAL A 99 -0.43 3.36 -76.62
N VAL A 100 -0.86 4.58 -76.97
CA VAL A 100 -1.49 5.54 -76.04
C VAL A 100 -2.71 4.99 -75.26
N PRO A 101 -3.64 4.22 -75.85
CA PRO A 101 -4.79 3.69 -75.12
C PRO A 101 -4.40 2.75 -73.97
N SER A 102 -3.40 1.89 -74.18
CA SER A 102 -2.87 0.95 -73.18
C SER A 102 -2.09 1.63 -72.06
N LEU A 103 -1.48 2.79 -72.36
CA LEU A 103 -0.72 3.59 -71.39
C LEU A 103 -1.62 4.43 -70.47
N SER A 104 -2.82 4.80 -70.93
CA SER A 104 -3.78 5.69 -70.25
C SER A 104 -4.39 5.14 -68.95
N LEU A 105 -4.21 3.84 -68.64
CA LEU A 105 -4.59 3.30 -67.33
C LEU A 105 -3.67 3.87 -66.25
N ALA A 106 -4.19 4.78 -65.41
CA ALA A 106 -3.48 5.27 -64.24
C ALA A 106 -3.06 4.07 -63.37
N PRO A 107 -1.79 3.99 -62.92
CA PRO A 107 -1.41 3.04 -61.88
C PRO A 107 -2.36 3.22 -60.69
N CYS A 108 -2.88 2.11 -60.15
CA CYS A 108 -3.55 2.15 -58.85
C CYS A 108 -2.51 2.62 -57.82
N VAL A 109 -2.65 3.85 -57.35
CA VAL A 109 -1.81 4.45 -56.31
C VAL A 109 -2.59 4.41 -55.01
N ASN A 110 -2.04 3.79 -53.98
CA ASN A 110 -2.69 3.76 -52.67
C ASN A 110 -2.49 5.11 -51.95
N ASP A 111 -3.48 5.54 -51.17
CA ASP A 111 -3.34 6.74 -50.33
C ASP A 111 -2.56 6.40 -49.05
N TRP A 112 -1.30 6.86 -48.99
CA TRP A 112 -0.37 6.59 -47.91
C TRP A 112 -0.40 7.63 -46.78
N SER A 113 -1.19 8.69 -46.90
CA SER A 113 -1.17 9.88 -46.01
C SER A 113 -1.53 9.61 -44.54
N GLN A 114 -2.17 8.48 -44.25
CA GLN A 114 -2.66 8.10 -42.91
C GLN A 114 -1.83 7.00 -42.23
N THR A 115 -0.74 6.54 -42.85
CA THR A 115 -0.03 5.33 -42.39
C THR A 115 0.98 5.65 -41.28
N THR A 116 0.51 5.76 -40.03
CA THR A 116 1.38 5.94 -38.86
C THR A 116 1.48 4.69 -38.01
N ILE A 117 2.70 4.19 -37.80
CA ILE A 117 2.97 3.09 -36.84
C ILE A 117 3.03 3.69 -35.44
N SER A 118 2.04 3.37 -34.60
CA SER A 118 1.85 4.01 -33.31
C SER A 118 2.87 3.54 -32.26
N THR A 119 3.66 4.47 -31.71
CA THR A 119 4.77 4.21 -30.76
C THR A 119 4.35 4.28 -29.28
N ARG A 120 3.09 4.59 -28.96
CA ARG A 120 2.70 5.10 -27.62
C ARG A 120 2.34 4.04 -26.56
N GLN A 121 2.42 2.74 -26.87
CA GLN A 121 1.78 1.69 -26.05
C GLN A 121 2.62 1.16 -24.85
N GLY A 122 3.93 1.42 -24.79
CA GLY A 122 4.80 0.90 -23.72
C GLY A 122 4.56 1.51 -22.33
N LEU A 123 4.15 2.78 -22.27
CA LEU A 123 3.96 3.51 -21.01
C LEU A 123 2.75 3.00 -20.20
N ASP A 124 1.67 2.64 -20.89
CA ASP A 124 0.46 2.11 -20.24
C ASP A 124 0.70 0.71 -19.65
N LEU A 125 1.56 -0.09 -20.26
CA LEU A 125 1.98 -1.40 -19.75
C LEU A 125 2.80 -1.25 -18.47
N LEU A 126 3.79 -0.36 -18.45
CA LEU A 126 4.57 -0.04 -17.26
C LEU A 126 3.67 0.47 -16.13
N ARG A 127 2.72 1.36 -16.43
CA ARG A 127 1.78 1.87 -15.43
C ARG A 127 0.95 0.74 -14.78
N ARG A 128 0.47 -0.22 -15.57
CA ARG A 128 -0.28 -1.39 -15.05
C ARG A 128 0.58 -2.28 -14.17
N ALA A 129 1.81 -2.57 -14.57
CA ALA A 129 2.75 -3.37 -13.78
C ALA A 129 3.04 -2.74 -12.41
N VAL A 130 3.28 -1.42 -12.38
CA VAL A 130 3.50 -0.68 -11.13
C VAL A 130 2.28 -0.72 -10.22
N LEU A 131 1.06 -0.58 -10.76
CA LEU A 131 -0.17 -0.70 -9.97
C LEU A 131 -0.34 -2.10 -9.37
N GLN A 132 0.01 -3.15 -10.10
CA GLN A 132 -0.06 -4.53 -9.61
C GLN A 132 0.95 -4.78 -8.47
N ILE A 133 2.19 -4.30 -8.60
CA ILE A 133 3.20 -4.37 -7.54
C ILE A 133 2.72 -3.65 -6.28
N LYS A 134 2.11 -2.47 -6.43
CA LYS A 134 1.55 -1.69 -5.32
C LYS A 134 0.48 -2.48 -4.55
N GLU A 135 -0.45 -3.14 -5.24
CA GLU A 135 -1.50 -3.91 -4.56
C GLU A 135 -0.93 -5.14 -3.84
N VAL A 136 0.03 -5.85 -4.44
CA VAL A 136 0.71 -6.98 -3.76
C VAL A 136 1.46 -6.51 -2.52
N LEU A 137 2.17 -5.39 -2.60
CA LEU A 137 2.87 -4.80 -1.45
C LEU A 137 1.90 -4.49 -0.32
N LYS A 138 0.76 -3.88 -0.65
CA LYS A 138 -0.30 -3.58 0.33
C LYS A 138 -0.82 -4.85 1.00
N THR A 139 -1.10 -5.91 0.25
CA THR A 139 -1.58 -7.17 0.81
C THR A 139 -0.52 -7.87 1.67
N GLN A 140 0.75 -7.88 1.26
CA GLN A 140 1.83 -8.49 2.04
C GLN A 140 2.08 -7.72 3.35
N ILE A 141 2.02 -6.39 3.33
CA ILE A 141 2.09 -5.56 4.54
C ILE A 141 0.91 -5.86 5.46
N GLN A 142 -0.31 -5.97 4.93
CA GLN A 142 -1.50 -6.34 5.69
C GLN A 142 -1.44 -7.76 6.28
N ASN A 143 -0.76 -8.70 5.62
CA ASN A 143 -0.57 -10.04 6.16
C ASN A 143 0.42 -10.09 7.32
N ILE A 144 1.39 -9.16 7.37
CA ILE A 144 2.33 -9.00 8.49
C ILE A 144 1.71 -8.19 9.63
N THR A 145 0.76 -7.29 9.32
CA THR A 145 0.13 -6.38 10.26
C THR A 145 -1.36 -6.73 10.39
N ALA A 146 -1.76 -7.50 11.40
CA ALA A 146 -3.17 -7.81 11.59
C ALA A 146 -3.92 -6.53 12.02
N ARG A 147 -4.58 -5.87 11.06
CA ARG A 147 -5.51 -4.79 11.37
C ARG A 147 -6.61 -5.37 12.23
N VAL A 148 -6.74 -4.89 13.46
CA VAL A 148 -7.79 -5.33 14.37
C VAL A 148 -8.90 -4.30 14.32
N ASP A 149 -10.14 -4.78 14.14
CA ASP A 149 -11.31 -3.94 14.21
C ASP A 149 -11.85 -3.92 15.64
N LEU A 150 -11.43 -2.92 16.42
CA LEU A 150 -11.77 -2.81 17.84
C LEU A 150 -13.10 -2.08 18.04
N THR A 151 -13.88 -2.49 19.04
CA THR A 151 -15.08 -1.80 19.51
C THR A 151 -14.95 -1.45 20.99
N LEU A 152 -15.34 -0.23 21.35
CA LEU A 152 -15.32 0.25 22.73
C LEU A 152 -16.41 -0.47 23.54
N ASP A 153 -16.06 -0.91 24.76
CA ASP A 153 -16.98 -1.55 25.69
C ASP A 153 -17.65 -0.52 26.63
N PRO A 154 -18.95 -0.21 26.47
CA PRO A 154 -19.66 0.73 27.32
C PRO A 154 -19.74 0.30 28.79
N SER A 155 -19.53 -0.98 29.10
CA SER A 155 -19.48 -1.48 30.48
C SER A 155 -18.27 -0.95 31.23
N THR A 156 -17.19 -0.63 30.50
CA THR A 156 -15.95 -0.09 31.06
C THR A 156 -15.95 1.44 31.10
N ALA A 157 -16.70 2.09 30.21
CA ALA A 157 -16.68 3.53 30.03
C ALA A 157 -17.00 4.31 31.31
N ASN A 158 -16.20 5.33 31.61
CA ASN A 158 -16.51 6.29 32.65
C ASN A 158 -17.89 6.95 32.45
N PRO A 159 -18.67 7.24 33.51
CA PRO A 159 -20.00 7.86 33.40
C PRO A 159 -20.08 9.16 32.59
N TRP A 160 -18.98 9.90 32.48
CA TRP A 160 -18.90 11.13 31.67
C TRP A 160 -18.68 10.88 30.18
N LEU A 161 -18.37 9.65 29.78
CA LEU A 161 -18.07 9.29 28.39
C LEU A 161 -19.29 8.69 27.68
N VAL A 162 -19.59 9.20 26.50
CA VAL A 162 -20.64 8.67 25.62
C VAL A 162 -19.98 7.89 24.49
N VAL A 163 -20.25 6.58 24.45
CA VAL A 163 -19.82 5.67 23.37
C VAL A 163 -20.92 5.61 22.31
N SER A 164 -20.55 5.66 21.03
CA SER A 164 -21.51 5.54 19.92
C SER A 164 -22.13 4.14 19.83
N PRO A 165 -23.29 3.98 19.19
CA PRO A 165 -23.95 2.67 19.06
C PRO A 165 -23.11 1.59 18.35
N ASP A 166 -22.25 2.00 17.43
CA ASP A 166 -21.31 1.11 16.71
C ASP A 166 -20.04 0.79 17.51
N GLY A 167 -19.85 1.40 18.70
CA GLY A 167 -18.65 1.24 19.52
C GLY A 167 -17.38 1.84 18.91
N LYS A 168 -17.47 2.68 17.86
CA LYS A 168 -16.30 3.22 17.16
C LYS A 168 -15.91 4.64 17.58
N HIS A 169 -16.78 5.33 18.32
CA HIS A 169 -16.54 6.71 18.74
C HIS A 169 -16.78 6.85 20.24
N VAL A 170 -15.99 7.72 20.85
CA VAL A 170 -16.19 8.18 22.22
C VAL A 170 -16.02 9.69 22.29
N LYS A 171 -16.83 10.31 23.14
CA LYS A 171 -16.73 11.73 23.45
C LYS A 171 -17.05 11.98 24.91
N ASP A 172 -16.58 13.10 25.42
CA ASP A 172 -17.09 13.67 26.66
C ASP A 172 -18.56 14.09 26.45
N GLY A 173 -19.44 13.59 27.32
CA GLY A 173 -20.87 13.91 27.35
C GLY A 173 -21.18 15.27 27.98
N ASN A 174 -20.22 15.89 28.68
CA ASN A 174 -20.35 17.08 29.52
C ASN A 174 -21.29 16.92 30.73
N VAL A 175 -21.92 15.76 30.88
CA VAL A 175 -22.84 15.43 31.97
C VAL A 175 -22.58 13.98 32.38
N GLU A 176 -22.61 13.73 33.68
CA GLU A 176 -22.54 12.39 34.23
C GLU A 176 -23.80 11.58 33.88
N GLN A 177 -23.61 10.42 33.26
CA GLN A 177 -24.71 9.51 32.94
C GLN A 177 -25.10 8.67 34.16
N ASP A 178 -26.41 8.41 34.30
CA ASP A 178 -26.94 7.49 35.29
C ASP A 178 -26.68 6.03 34.87
N VAL A 179 -25.50 5.53 35.19
CA VAL A 179 -25.07 4.16 34.88
C VAL A 179 -24.57 3.44 36.14
N PRO A 180 -24.83 2.11 36.28
CA PRO A 180 -24.39 1.38 37.46
C PRO A 180 -22.86 1.38 37.64
N ASN A 181 -22.42 1.59 38.88
CA ASN A 181 -21.01 1.49 39.26
C ASN A 181 -20.61 0.00 39.46
N ILE A 182 -20.31 -0.68 38.37
CA ILE A 182 -19.85 -2.08 38.36
C ILE A 182 -18.32 -2.16 38.44
N PRO A 183 -17.72 -3.29 38.86
CA PRO A 183 -16.26 -3.45 38.97
C PRO A 183 -15.49 -3.13 37.69
N GLN A 184 -16.09 -3.42 36.53
CA GLN A 184 -15.50 -3.23 35.22
C GLN A 184 -15.45 -1.75 34.77
N ARG A 185 -16.24 -0.86 35.39
CA ARG A 185 -16.38 0.54 34.99
C ARG A 185 -15.30 1.43 35.60
N PHE A 186 -14.71 2.32 34.82
CA PHE A 186 -13.89 3.40 35.36
C PHE A 186 -14.77 4.42 36.09
N ASP A 187 -14.47 4.74 37.36
CA ASP A 187 -15.30 5.69 38.13
C ASP A 187 -14.81 7.14 38.02
N THR A 188 -13.51 7.36 38.09
CA THR A 188 -12.90 8.68 38.23
C THR A 188 -12.15 9.09 36.96
N ALA A 189 -11.38 8.16 36.38
CA ALA A 189 -10.61 8.43 35.17
C ALA A 189 -11.53 8.37 33.94
N PRO A 190 -11.46 9.35 33.02
CA PRO A 190 -12.26 9.38 31.79
C PRO A 190 -11.69 8.39 30.76
N CYS A 191 -11.79 7.09 31.08
CA CYS A 191 -11.27 5.99 30.27
C CYS A 191 -12.40 5.07 29.80
N VAL A 192 -12.14 4.40 28.69
CA VAL A 192 -12.95 3.30 28.14
C VAL A 192 -11.99 2.32 27.46
N LEU A 193 -12.27 1.02 27.57
CA LEU A 193 -11.46 -0.04 26.96
C LEU A 193 -12.16 -0.64 25.74
N ALA A 194 -11.38 -1.24 24.86
CA ALA A 194 -11.91 -2.10 23.81
C ALA A 194 -12.48 -3.41 24.39
N ARG A 195 -13.44 -4.00 23.67
CA ARG A 195 -14.06 -5.27 24.01
C ARG A 195 -13.16 -6.45 23.64
N GLU A 196 -12.49 -6.35 22.51
CA GLU A 196 -11.65 -7.41 21.95
C GLU A 196 -10.29 -7.44 22.67
N PRO A 197 -9.91 -8.56 23.30
CA PRO A 197 -8.59 -8.69 23.90
C PRO A 197 -7.51 -8.86 22.81
N LEU A 198 -6.32 -8.33 23.08
CA LEU A 198 -5.12 -8.61 22.29
C LEU A 198 -4.38 -9.77 22.96
N SER A 199 -4.41 -10.96 22.36
CA SER A 199 -3.91 -12.20 22.99
C SER A 199 -2.70 -12.84 22.29
N GLY A 200 -2.10 -12.16 21.31
CA GLY A 200 -0.91 -12.64 20.59
C GLY A 200 -0.74 -11.97 19.23
N GLY A 201 0.43 -12.17 18.63
CA GLY A 201 0.81 -11.64 17.32
C GLY A 201 1.01 -10.12 17.29
N CYS A 202 1.06 -9.63 16.05
CA CYS A 202 1.12 -8.20 15.75
C CYS A 202 -0.27 -7.67 15.46
N SER A 203 -0.74 -6.73 16.29
CA SER A 203 -2.03 -6.07 16.16
C SER A 203 -1.86 -4.60 15.84
N TYR A 204 -2.67 -4.06 14.94
CA TYR A 204 -2.68 -2.62 14.70
C TYR A 204 -4.10 -2.06 14.52
N TRP A 205 -4.31 -0.82 14.98
CA TRP A 205 -5.52 -0.05 14.73
C TRP A 205 -5.19 1.42 14.58
N GLU A 206 -6.14 2.19 14.07
CA GLU A 206 -6.00 3.63 13.86
C GLU A 206 -7.10 4.37 14.61
N VAL A 207 -6.75 5.51 15.21
CA VAL A 207 -7.70 6.40 15.88
C VAL A 207 -7.59 7.79 15.29
N GLU A 208 -8.73 8.35 14.88
CA GLU A 208 -8.82 9.74 14.43
C GLU A 208 -8.85 10.68 15.64
N VAL A 209 -7.91 11.63 15.67
CA VAL A 209 -7.71 12.58 16.79
C VAL A 209 -7.76 14.04 16.31
N ALA A 210 -8.23 14.25 15.08
CA ALA A 210 -8.33 15.54 14.43
C ALA A 210 -9.07 16.58 15.30
N ASN A 211 -8.52 17.79 15.37
CA ASN A 211 -9.10 18.94 16.07
C ASN A 211 -9.40 18.73 17.56
N LYS A 212 -8.76 17.75 18.21
CA LYS A 212 -8.87 17.55 19.67
C LYS A 212 -7.80 18.33 20.41
N THR A 213 -8.13 18.77 21.62
CA THR A 213 -7.21 19.53 22.50
C THR A 213 -6.68 18.71 23.67
N ALA A 214 -7.33 17.59 24.00
CA ALA A 214 -6.88 16.64 25.00
C ALA A 214 -7.43 15.23 24.69
N TRP A 215 -6.61 14.22 24.90
CA TRP A 215 -6.97 12.80 24.84
C TRP A 215 -5.84 11.93 25.40
N ASP A 216 -6.17 10.69 25.71
CA ASP A 216 -5.23 9.61 26.05
C ASP A 216 -5.49 8.44 25.10
N LEU A 217 -4.44 7.84 24.56
CA LEU A 217 -4.54 6.74 23.59
C LEU A 217 -3.44 5.72 23.85
N GLY A 218 -3.80 4.44 23.89
CA GLY A 218 -2.83 3.39 24.15
C GLY A 218 -3.42 2.01 24.41
N VAL A 219 -2.63 1.19 25.09
CA VAL A 219 -2.94 -0.18 25.49
C VAL A 219 -2.95 -0.27 27.01
N ALA A 220 -3.88 -1.04 27.54
CA ALA A 220 -3.95 -1.36 28.95
C ALA A 220 -3.96 -2.88 29.14
N LYS A 221 -3.35 -3.37 30.23
CA LYS A 221 -3.60 -4.73 30.69
C LYS A 221 -5.07 -4.88 31.09
N GLU A 222 -5.66 -6.04 30.86
CA GLU A 222 -7.04 -6.31 31.32
C GLU A 222 -7.19 -6.14 32.84
N SER A 223 -6.12 -6.46 33.59
CA SER A 223 -6.04 -6.46 35.04
C SER A 223 -5.83 -5.08 35.69
N VAL A 224 -5.83 -3.99 34.91
CA VAL A 224 -5.62 -2.65 35.49
C VAL A 224 -6.73 -2.27 36.48
N GLY A 225 -6.35 -1.54 37.53
CA GLY A 225 -7.30 -0.96 38.47
C GLY A 225 -8.20 0.07 37.77
N ARG A 226 -9.51 -0.01 38.02
CA ARG A 226 -10.52 0.85 37.37
C ARG A 226 -11.19 1.82 38.35
N LYS A 227 -10.73 1.87 39.60
CA LYS A 227 -11.33 2.69 40.66
C LYS A 227 -10.33 3.71 41.19
N GLY A 228 -10.81 4.92 41.45
CA GLY A 228 -10.00 6.04 41.92
C GLY A 228 -9.03 6.57 40.87
N LEU A 229 -7.88 7.05 41.36
CA LEU A 229 -6.87 7.67 40.51
C LEU A 229 -6.20 6.64 39.59
N VAL A 230 -6.18 6.94 38.29
CA VAL A 230 -5.44 6.16 37.28
C VAL A 230 -4.18 6.93 36.88
N THR A 231 -3.03 6.28 37.05
CA THR A 231 -1.75 6.76 36.53
C THR A 231 -1.44 6.04 35.24
N LEU A 232 -1.29 6.79 34.14
CA LEU A 232 -0.87 6.21 32.86
C LEU A 232 0.65 5.97 32.91
N SER A 233 1.05 4.76 33.23
CA SER A 233 2.45 4.33 33.22
C SER A 233 2.57 2.83 32.92
N PRO A 234 3.70 2.36 32.36
CA PRO A 234 3.93 0.93 32.16
C PRO A 234 3.89 0.13 33.47
N GLN A 235 4.28 0.74 34.60
CA GLN A 235 4.28 0.11 35.91
C GLN A 235 2.85 -0.17 36.41
N ASP A 236 1.90 0.71 36.06
CA ASP A 236 0.47 0.56 36.35
C ASP A 236 -0.30 -0.22 35.28
N GLY A 237 0.41 -0.74 34.27
CA GLY A 237 -0.15 -1.59 33.21
C GLY A 237 -0.70 -0.83 31.99
N TYR A 238 -0.25 0.41 31.78
CA TYR A 238 -0.65 1.25 30.64
C TYR A 238 0.55 1.60 29.76
N TRP A 239 0.39 1.48 28.44
CA TRP A 239 1.32 2.01 27.45
C TRP A 239 0.56 3.00 26.58
N ALA A 240 0.75 4.28 26.85
CA ALA A 240 -0.08 5.32 26.26
C ALA A 240 0.74 6.55 25.87
N ILE A 241 0.15 7.34 24.96
CA ILE A 241 0.53 8.71 24.69
C ILE A 241 -0.66 9.60 25.00
N CYS A 242 -0.39 10.86 25.30
CA CYS A 242 -1.42 11.83 25.61
C CYS A 242 -1.19 13.16 24.91
N LEU A 243 -2.30 13.83 24.60
CA LEU A 243 -2.32 15.23 24.22
C LEU A 243 -2.90 16.04 25.37
N ARG A 244 -2.27 17.16 25.70
CA ARG A 244 -2.81 18.19 26.59
C ARG A 244 -2.66 19.57 25.93
N ARG A 245 -3.59 20.47 26.26
CA ARG A 245 -3.56 21.89 25.85
C ARG A 245 -3.38 22.11 24.33
N GLY A 246 -3.84 21.17 23.51
CA GLY A 246 -3.82 21.22 22.04
C GLY A 246 -2.47 21.06 21.35
N ARG A 247 -1.34 21.04 22.08
CA ARG A 247 0.00 20.96 21.48
C ARG A 247 1.04 20.20 22.29
N GLU A 248 0.71 19.83 23.52
CA GLU A 248 1.65 19.17 24.43
C GLU A 248 1.44 17.66 24.35
N TYR A 249 2.26 17.01 23.51
CA TYR A 249 2.26 15.56 23.35
C TYR A 249 3.25 14.93 24.31
N ARG A 250 2.84 13.88 25.02
CA ARG A 250 3.73 13.14 25.91
C ARG A 250 3.58 11.64 25.71
N ALA A 251 4.69 10.91 25.82
CA ALA A 251 4.66 9.49 26.10
C ALA A 251 4.52 9.30 27.62
N CYS A 252 3.52 8.50 28.00
CA CYS A 252 3.19 8.20 29.38
C CYS A 252 4.13 7.09 29.88
N ASP A 253 5.30 7.49 30.39
CA ASP A 253 6.22 6.65 31.15
C ASP A 253 6.30 7.15 32.60
N ARG A 254 7.05 6.45 33.47
CA ARG A 254 7.28 6.85 34.87
C ARG A 254 7.68 8.31 34.98
N GLU A 255 8.54 8.77 34.07
CA GLU A 255 8.79 10.18 33.82
C GLU A 255 8.28 10.50 32.42
N SER A 256 7.22 11.31 32.35
CA SER A 256 6.59 11.61 31.07
C SER A 256 7.60 12.25 30.10
N VAL A 257 7.69 11.71 28.88
CA VAL A 257 8.61 12.20 27.85
C VAL A 257 7.85 13.14 26.91
N LEU A 258 8.35 14.36 26.72
CA LEU A 258 7.75 15.31 25.77
C LEU A 258 8.06 14.91 24.33
N LEU A 259 7.03 14.90 23.48
CA LEU A 259 7.13 14.56 22.06
C LEU A 259 6.97 15.82 21.21
N SER A 260 7.88 16.00 20.24
CA SER A 260 7.84 17.11 19.29
C SER A 260 7.18 16.65 17.99
N LEU A 261 5.91 17.00 17.78
CA LEU A 261 5.14 16.63 16.58
C LEU A 261 4.76 17.89 15.78
N CYS A 262 5.18 17.96 14.52
CA CYS A 262 4.82 19.03 13.59
C CYS A 262 4.83 18.48 12.15
N PRO A 263 3.71 18.55 11.40
CA PRO A 263 2.40 19.12 11.78
C PRO A 263 1.66 18.30 12.86
N GLN A 264 0.51 18.79 13.32
CA GLN A 264 -0.31 18.07 14.31
C GLN A 264 -0.94 16.81 13.69
N PRO A 265 -0.75 15.62 14.30
CA PRO A 265 -1.34 14.38 13.77
C PRO A 265 -2.86 14.47 13.75
N GLN A 266 -3.47 14.09 12.63
CA GLN A 266 -4.92 13.96 12.51
C GLN A 266 -5.40 12.55 12.86
N ARG A 267 -4.49 11.58 12.76
CA ARG A 267 -4.72 10.16 13.02
C ARG A 267 -3.48 9.58 13.65
N ILE A 268 -3.66 8.60 14.52
CA ILE A 268 -2.56 7.88 15.15
C ILE A 268 -2.80 6.40 14.96
N SER A 269 -1.78 5.72 14.45
CA SER A 269 -1.76 4.26 14.38
C SER A 269 -1.09 3.72 15.64
N VAL A 270 -1.73 2.76 16.30
CA VAL A 270 -1.17 2.02 17.42
C VAL A 270 -0.81 0.63 16.93
N PHE A 271 0.42 0.21 17.19
CA PHE A 271 0.94 -1.10 16.84
C PHE A 271 1.37 -1.82 18.11
N VAL A 272 1.00 -3.08 18.23
CA VAL A 272 1.34 -3.94 19.36
C VAL A 272 1.99 -5.20 18.82
N ASN A 273 3.24 -5.43 19.20
CA ASN A 273 3.89 -6.72 19.06
C ASN A 273 3.85 -7.42 20.42
N TYR A 274 2.94 -8.39 20.56
CA TYR A 274 2.69 -9.05 21.83
C TYR A 274 3.88 -9.93 22.26
N GLU A 275 4.50 -10.62 21.31
CA GLU A 275 5.65 -11.52 21.52
C GLU A 275 6.90 -10.77 21.96
N GLU A 276 7.17 -9.60 21.38
CA GLU A 276 8.28 -8.73 21.76
C GLU A 276 7.98 -7.85 22.98
N GLY A 277 6.71 -7.75 23.38
CA GLY A 277 6.26 -6.87 24.46
C GLY A 277 6.42 -5.38 24.11
N GLN A 278 6.20 -5.01 22.84
CA GLN A 278 6.38 -3.67 22.32
C GLN A 278 5.04 -3.04 21.92
N VAL A 279 4.87 -1.76 22.28
CA VAL A 279 3.79 -0.90 21.78
C VAL A 279 4.43 0.30 21.09
N SER A 280 4.01 0.59 19.86
CA SER A 280 4.53 1.67 19.03
C SER A 280 3.39 2.55 18.53
N PHE A 281 3.67 3.85 18.40
CA PHE A 281 2.72 4.86 17.93
C PHE A 281 3.28 5.54 16.69
N TYR A 282 2.47 5.65 15.65
CA TYR A 282 2.87 6.24 14.37
C TYR A 282 1.89 7.34 13.96
N ASP A 283 2.44 8.41 13.38
CA ASP A 283 1.67 9.33 12.55
C ASP A 283 1.73 8.81 11.09
N PRO A 284 0.62 8.31 10.52
CA PRO A 284 0.63 7.71 9.19
C PRO A 284 0.84 8.73 8.05
N LEU A 285 0.86 10.04 8.35
CA LEU A 285 1.06 11.11 7.37
C LEU A 285 2.37 11.90 7.59
N SER A 286 3.21 11.44 8.52
CA SER A 286 4.55 12.00 8.78
C SER A 286 5.62 11.50 7.81
#